data_AF-A0A3A0GKI2-F1
#
_entry.id   AF-A0A3A0GKI2-F1
#
_cell.length_a   1.000
_cell.length_b   1.000
_cell.length_c   1.000
_cell.angle_alpha   90.00
_cell.angle_beta   90.00
_cell.angle_gamma   90.00
#
_symmetry.space_group_name_H-M   'P 1'
#
loop_
_entity.id
_entity.type
_entity.pdbx_description
1 polymer ?
#
loop_
_entity_poly.entity_id
_entity_poly.type
_entity_poly.pdbx_seq_one_letter_code
_entity_poly.pdbx_strand_id
1 'polypeptide(L)'
;MDHRSPLAARRVAGRCYTGCRGVRRQPRGLADPLDGRRRPLARQRPRTRAVVRSRSRTRTPLRGSRVIVQPIVEGQGEASAFPLLLRRLAAEAGAWDIQIARPHRRRRIQLVQKDSLQTAVRVARLTPGCASILVLFDADDDCPKDLAPRLEGWAREAAGTLPCHVVMANREYEAWLLASIESLRGTCGIRDDASSPPDPETPRDAKGELDARMHKGNTYSPTVDQAKLTAKADLASAYRACRSFRKLVRAFGGVLQAGGFHPDPWPPAEWSA
;
A
#
# COMPACT_ATOMS: atom_id res chain seq x y z
N MET A 1 13.80 -29.18 55.06
CA MET A 1 12.39 -29.61 54.92
C MET A 1 11.86 -28.95 53.66
N ASP A 2 12.50 -29.17 52.51
CA ASP A 2 12.47 -30.39 51.65
C ASP A 2 11.23 -30.31 50.74
N HIS A 3 11.26 -30.58 49.44
CA HIS A 3 12.30 -30.82 48.46
C HIS A 3 11.59 -30.82 47.08
N ARG A 4 12.29 -30.33 46.04
CA ARG A 4 12.37 -30.92 44.67
C ARG A 4 11.14 -30.99 43.73
N SER A 5 11.23 -30.20 42.65
CA SER A 5 10.98 -30.52 41.22
C SER A 5 11.70 -31.83 40.74
N PRO A 6 11.65 -32.32 39.46
CA PRO A 6 10.78 -32.13 38.27
C PRO A 6 10.60 -33.43 37.37
N LEU A 7 10.15 -33.25 36.10
CA LEU A 7 10.45 -34.00 34.84
C LEU A 7 9.67 -35.27 34.41
N ALA A 8 9.33 -35.29 33.09
CA ALA A 8 9.37 -36.37 32.07
C ALA A 8 8.07 -36.43 31.22
N ALA A 9 8.00 -36.21 29.89
CA ALA A 9 8.73 -36.63 28.69
C ALA A 9 8.25 -37.96 28.05
N ARG A 10 8.15 -37.94 26.69
CA ARG A 10 8.09 -39.06 25.69
C ARG A 10 6.69 -39.65 25.37
N ARG A 11 6.38 -40.23 24.19
CA ARG A 11 6.89 -40.37 22.79
C ARG A 11 5.80 -41.20 22.03
N VAL A 12 5.46 -40.86 20.78
CA VAL A 12 5.69 -41.59 19.49
C VAL A 12 4.84 -42.86 19.18
N ALA A 13 4.53 -42.99 17.88
CA ALA A 13 4.04 -44.12 17.06
C ALA A 13 2.52 -44.31 17.00
N GLY A 14 1.87 -44.57 15.86
CA GLY A 14 2.30 -44.91 14.51
C GLY A 14 1.26 -45.86 13.91
N ARG A 15 0.96 -45.78 12.61
CA ARG A 15 0.57 -46.93 11.75
C ARG A 15 0.34 -46.50 10.31
N CYS A 16 1.15 -47.08 9.43
CA CYS A 16 0.87 -47.31 8.02
C CYS A 16 -0.10 -48.49 7.86
N TYR A 17 -0.91 -48.48 6.80
CA TYR A 17 -1.26 -49.70 6.07
C TYR A 17 -1.27 -49.46 4.56
N THR A 18 -0.86 -50.52 3.88
CA THR A 18 -0.48 -50.72 2.48
C THR A 18 -1.61 -51.24 1.60
N GLY A 19 -1.47 -51.05 0.28
CA GLY A 19 -2.00 -51.93 -0.78
C GLY A 19 -2.79 -51.18 -1.87
N CYS A 20 -2.80 -51.53 -3.15
CA CYS A 20 -2.11 -52.55 -3.95
C CYS A 20 -2.34 -52.21 -5.45
N ARG A 21 -1.27 -52.34 -6.25
CA ARG A 21 -1.15 -52.89 -7.64
C ARG A 21 -2.09 -52.50 -8.80
N GLY A 22 -1.43 -52.19 -9.94
CA GLY A 22 -1.75 -52.69 -11.30
C GLY A 22 -2.24 -51.62 -12.28
N VAL A 23 -1.94 -51.58 -13.59
CA VAL A 23 -1.19 -52.39 -14.55
C VAL A 23 -0.86 -51.48 -15.76
N ARG A 24 0.22 -51.81 -16.48
CA ARG A 24 0.73 -51.20 -17.73
C ARG A 24 -0.26 -51.23 -18.90
N ARG A 25 -0.11 -50.31 -19.88
CA ARG A 25 0.27 -50.62 -21.29
C ARG A 25 0.30 -49.36 -22.19
N GLN A 26 1.43 -49.18 -22.89
CA GLN A 26 1.51 -48.53 -24.21
C GLN A 26 1.01 -49.49 -25.31
N PRO A 27 0.78 -49.00 -26.53
CA PRO A 27 1.70 -49.43 -27.61
C PRO A 27 2.14 -48.33 -28.58
N ARG A 28 3.21 -48.68 -29.32
CA ARG A 28 3.98 -47.96 -30.34
C ARG A 28 3.46 -48.22 -31.76
N GLY A 29 3.93 -47.40 -32.72
CA GLY A 29 4.14 -47.75 -34.14
C GLY A 29 3.36 -46.86 -35.12
N LEU A 30 3.81 -46.47 -36.31
CA LEU A 30 4.99 -46.80 -37.13
C LEU A 30 5.10 -45.71 -38.27
N ALA A 31 6.16 -45.78 -39.08
CA ALA A 31 6.74 -44.73 -39.94
C ALA A 31 6.18 -44.52 -41.39
N ASP A 32 6.56 -43.37 -42.00
CA ASP A 32 6.92 -42.93 -43.40
C ASP A 32 6.58 -43.81 -44.64
N PRO A 33 6.66 -43.36 -45.94
CA PRO A 33 7.41 -42.21 -46.53
C PRO A 33 6.78 -41.43 -47.76
N LEU A 34 7.47 -40.35 -48.16
CA LEU A 34 7.73 -39.79 -49.51
C LEU A 34 6.59 -39.53 -50.54
N ASP A 35 6.42 -38.26 -50.94
CA ASP A 35 6.22 -37.89 -52.35
C ASP A 35 6.80 -36.49 -52.64
N GLY A 36 7.56 -36.38 -53.73
CA GLY A 36 8.28 -35.20 -54.14
C GLY A 36 7.59 -34.48 -55.29
N ARG A 37 7.42 -33.16 -55.19
CA ARG A 37 7.20 -32.30 -56.36
C ARG A 37 7.93 -30.97 -56.22
N ARG A 38 8.81 -30.73 -57.19
CA ARG A 38 9.53 -29.48 -57.47
C ARG A 38 8.57 -28.40 -57.99
N ARG A 39 8.81 -27.13 -57.61
CA ARG A 39 8.65 -25.84 -58.36
C ARG A 39 8.26 -24.70 -57.39
N PRO A 40 8.48 -23.41 -57.72
CA PRO A 40 9.70 -22.73 -58.14
C PRO A 40 10.08 -21.58 -57.17
N LEU A 41 11.27 -21.00 -57.35
CA LEU A 41 11.83 -19.87 -56.60
C LEU A 41 10.88 -18.65 -56.56
N ALA A 42 10.32 -18.37 -55.38
CA ALA A 42 9.62 -17.13 -55.09
C ALA A 42 10.63 -16.02 -54.76
N ARG A 43 10.59 -14.95 -55.57
CA ARG A 43 11.32 -13.69 -55.37
C ARG A 43 11.04 -13.13 -53.97
N GLN A 44 12.07 -13.08 -53.13
CA GLN A 44 12.00 -12.39 -51.84
C GLN A 44 11.99 -10.88 -52.08
N ARG A 45 10.88 -10.22 -51.76
CA ARG A 45 10.82 -8.76 -51.57
C ARG A 45 11.26 -8.45 -50.14
N PRO A 46 12.17 -7.49 -49.90
CA PRO A 46 12.52 -7.10 -48.54
C PRO A 46 11.32 -6.40 -47.90
N ARG A 47 10.75 -7.03 -46.86
CA ARG A 47 9.82 -6.37 -45.94
C ARG A 47 10.63 -5.46 -45.03
N THR A 48 10.75 -4.19 -45.37
CA THR A 48 11.19 -3.15 -44.45
C THR A 48 10.19 -3.07 -43.29
N ARG A 49 10.57 -3.64 -42.16
CA ARG A 49 9.82 -3.57 -40.90
C ARG A 49 10.01 -2.16 -40.36
N ALA A 50 9.11 -1.24 -40.72
CA ALA A 50 9.05 0.08 -40.11
C ALA A 50 8.83 -0.12 -38.60
N VAL A 51 9.87 0.14 -37.82
CA VAL A 51 9.80 0.21 -36.36
C VAL A 51 8.96 1.45 -36.05
N VAL A 52 7.66 1.27 -35.89
CA VAL A 52 6.77 2.28 -35.33
C VAL A 52 7.20 2.43 -33.86
N ARG A 53 8.08 3.39 -33.60
CA ARG A 53 8.35 3.88 -32.25
C ARG A 53 7.02 4.39 -31.71
N SER A 54 6.36 3.61 -30.87
CA SER A 54 5.22 4.04 -30.10
C SER A 54 5.71 5.16 -29.16
N ARG A 55 5.53 6.40 -29.59
CA ARG A 55 5.62 7.54 -28.69
C ARG A 55 4.55 7.31 -27.62
N SER A 56 4.99 7.00 -26.40
CA SER A 56 4.13 7.05 -25.22
C SER A 56 3.59 8.47 -25.11
N ARG A 57 2.37 8.69 -25.64
CA ARG A 57 1.64 9.95 -25.44
C ARG A 57 1.34 10.02 -23.95
N THR A 58 2.15 10.77 -23.22
CA THR A 58 1.75 11.33 -21.93
C THR A 58 0.43 12.06 -22.18
N ARG A 59 -0.67 11.46 -21.70
CA ARG A 59 -1.98 12.11 -21.75
C ARG A 59 -1.91 13.28 -20.78
N THR A 60 -1.68 14.47 -21.31
CA THR A 60 -2.00 15.69 -20.57
C THR A 60 -3.49 15.61 -20.20
N PRO A 61 -3.85 15.68 -18.91
CA PRO A 61 -5.25 15.68 -18.52
C PRO A 61 -5.97 16.82 -19.26
N LEU A 62 -7.12 16.52 -19.85
CA LEU A 62 -7.95 17.56 -20.45
C LEU A 62 -8.40 18.47 -19.32
N ARG A 63 -8.26 19.80 -19.49
CA ARG A 63 -8.83 20.80 -18.56
C ARG A 63 -10.29 20.40 -18.28
N GLY A 64 -10.61 20.04 -17.03
CA GLY A 64 -11.95 19.63 -16.60
C GLY A 64 -12.15 18.16 -16.25
N SER A 65 -11.22 17.25 -16.57
CA SER A 65 -11.29 15.86 -16.08
C SER A 65 -10.76 15.76 -14.65
N ARG A 66 -11.67 15.62 -13.68
CA ARG A 66 -11.37 15.35 -12.26
C ARG A 66 -10.42 14.15 -12.13
N VAL A 67 -9.31 14.33 -11.42
CA VAL A 67 -8.30 13.30 -11.19
C VAL A 67 -8.73 12.46 -9.99
N ILE A 68 -9.10 11.20 -10.20
CA ILE A 68 -9.56 10.34 -9.09
C ILE A 68 -8.40 9.49 -8.56
N VAL A 69 -8.17 9.58 -7.25
CA VAL A 69 -7.27 8.70 -6.51
C VAL A 69 -8.12 7.66 -5.81
N GLN A 70 -7.81 6.38 -6.01
CA GLN A 70 -8.49 5.26 -5.36
C GLN A 70 -7.62 4.71 -4.21
N PRO A 71 -7.98 4.97 -2.94
CA PRO A 71 -7.25 4.40 -1.82
C PRO A 71 -7.62 2.94 -1.59
N ILE A 72 -6.66 2.17 -1.08
CA ILE A 72 -6.87 0.85 -0.49
C ILE A 72 -6.32 0.90 0.93
N VAL A 73 -7.11 0.51 1.93
CA VAL A 73 -6.73 0.61 3.35
C VAL A 73 -6.99 -0.69 4.10
N GLU A 74 -6.32 -0.85 5.25
CA GLU A 74 -6.53 -2.00 6.13
C GLU A 74 -7.74 -1.86 7.05
N GLY A 75 -7.66 -0.90 7.96
CA GLY A 75 -8.59 -0.80 9.07
C GLY A 75 -9.78 0.11 8.78
N GLN A 76 -10.67 0.14 9.76
CA GLN A 76 -11.90 0.93 9.67
C GLN A 76 -11.66 2.40 9.99
N GLY A 77 -10.71 2.73 10.87
CA GLY A 77 -10.34 4.10 11.17
C GLY A 77 -9.72 4.80 9.95
N GLU A 78 -8.78 4.12 9.27
CA GLU A 78 -8.12 4.59 8.04
C GLU A 78 -9.13 4.82 6.90
N ALA A 79 -10.21 4.03 6.85
CA ALA A 79 -11.25 4.19 5.83
C ALA A 79 -11.92 5.58 5.88
N SER A 80 -11.87 6.25 7.03
CA SER A 80 -12.32 7.63 7.21
C SER A 80 -11.17 8.64 7.26
N ALA A 81 -10.08 8.32 7.96
CA ALA A 81 -8.96 9.22 8.18
C ALA A 81 -8.08 9.40 6.93
N PHE A 82 -7.80 8.32 6.19
CA PHE A 82 -6.85 8.39 5.09
C PHE A 82 -7.35 9.24 3.91
N PRO A 83 -8.61 9.15 3.46
CA PRO A 83 -9.13 10.08 2.47
C PRO A 83 -9.04 11.54 2.88
N LEU A 84 -9.25 11.83 4.16
CA LEU A 84 -9.12 13.16 4.71
C LEU A 84 -7.67 13.64 4.67
N LEU A 85 -6.72 12.80 5.09
CA LEU A 85 -5.28 13.10 5.00
C LEU A 85 -4.87 13.41 3.56
N LEU A 86 -5.31 12.61 2.59
CA LEU A 86 -4.98 12.85 1.17
C LEU A 86 -5.57 14.16 0.64
N ARG A 87 -6.78 14.55 1.08
CA ARG A 87 -7.35 15.87 0.73
C ARG A 87 -6.54 17.01 1.35
N ARG A 88 -6.05 16.85 2.58
CA ARG A 88 -5.18 17.84 3.21
C ARG A 88 -3.85 17.96 2.45
N LEU A 89 -3.22 16.84 2.09
CA LEU A 89 -2.02 16.87 1.22
C LEU A 89 -2.30 17.51 -0.15
N ALA A 90 -3.47 17.29 -0.73
CA ALA A 90 -3.87 17.97 -1.97
C ALA A 90 -4.02 19.49 -1.75
N ALA A 91 -4.56 19.92 -0.62
CA ALA A 91 -4.67 21.34 -0.25
C ALA A 91 -3.29 22.00 -0.10
N GLU A 92 -2.35 21.36 0.59
CA GLU A 92 -0.95 21.81 0.70
C GLU A 92 -0.27 21.94 -0.67
N ALA A 93 -0.66 21.08 -1.62
CA ALA A 93 -0.17 21.12 -3.00
C ALA A 93 -0.92 22.11 -3.92
N GLY A 94 -1.99 22.75 -3.45
CA GLY A 94 -2.91 23.54 -4.29
C GLY A 94 -3.67 22.71 -5.34
N ALA A 95 -3.73 21.39 -5.19
CA ALA A 95 -4.29 20.44 -6.15
C ALA A 95 -5.77 20.11 -5.87
N TRP A 96 -6.62 21.13 -5.88
CA TRP A 96 -8.03 21.05 -5.47
C TRP A 96 -8.92 20.16 -6.37
N ASP A 97 -8.50 19.92 -7.62
CA ASP A 97 -9.22 19.08 -8.57
C ASP A 97 -8.96 17.56 -8.37
N ILE A 98 -8.08 17.19 -7.43
CA ILE A 98 -7.90 15.81 -7.02
C ILE A 98 -9.09 15.35 -6.17
N GLN A 99 -9.73 14.29 -6.62
CA GLN A 99 -10.82 13.64 -5.91
C GLN A 99 -10.34 12.36 -5.28
N ILE A 100 -10.59 12.21 -3.98
CA ILE A 100 -10.28 10.99 -3.24
C ILE A 100 -11.53 10.12 -3.17
N ALA A 101 -11.51 8.98 -3.87
CA ALA A 101 -12.59 8.01 -3.85
C ALA A 101 -12.72 7.32 -2.49
N ARG A 102 -13.85 6.64 -2.27
CA ARG A 102 -14.06 5.85 -1.05
C ARG A 102 -13.03 4.72 -0.99
N PRO A 103 -12.29 4.56 0.11
CA PRO A 103 -11.29 3.50 0.22
C PRO A 103 -11.87 2.09 0.04
N HIS A 104 -11.12 1.24 -0.64
CA HIS A 104 -11.35 -0.19 -0.63
C HIS A 104 -10.68 -0.80 0.60
N ARG A 105 -11.48 -1.30 1.55
CA ARG A 105 -10.93 -1.96 2.74
C ARG A 105 -10.54 -3.41 2.46
N ARG A 106 -9.37 -3.83 2.93
CA ARG A 106 -8.82 -5.19 2.79
C ARG A 106 -8.06 -5.56 4.06
N ARG A 107 -8.17 -6.79 4.54
CA ARG A 107 -7.42 -7.22 5.74
C ARG A 107 -5.92 -7.23 5.45
N ARG A 108 -5.06 -7.00 6.46
CA ARG A 108 -3.60 -7.11 6.34
C ARG A 108 -3.15 -8.33 5.55
N ILE A 109 -3.66 -9.49 5.94
CA ILE A 109 -3.30 -10.78 5.34
C ILE A 109 -3.52 -10.81 3.83
N GLN A 110 -4.49 -10.06 3.32
CA GLN A 110 -4.78 -9.93 1.89
C GLN A 110 -3.85 -8.92 1.19
N LEU A 111 -3.32 -7.92 1.91
CA LEU A 111 -2.42 -6.91 1.36
C LEU A 111 -0.97 -7.40 1.29
N VAL A 112 -0.56 -8.31 2.18
CA VAL A 112 0.81 -8.87 2.20
C VAL A 112 1.00 -10.12 1.32
N GLN A 113 -0.09 -10.62 0.72
CA GLN A 113 -0.07 -11.75 -0.20
C GLN A 113 -0.21 -11.27 -1.65
N LYS A 114 0.64 -11.78 -2.55
CA LYS A 114 0.73 -11.32 -3.95
C LYS A 114 -0.62 -11.33 -4.67
N ASP A 115 -1.27 -12.49 -4.75
CA ASP A 115 -2.47 -12.66 -5.58
C ASP A 115 -3.65 -11.83 -5.08
N SER A 116 -3.84 -11.75 -3.77
CA SER A 116 -4.90 -10.96 -3.15
C SER A 116 -4.64 -9.45 -3.25
N LEU A 117 -3.39 -9.00 -3.10
CA LEU A 117 -3.01 -7.60 -3.32
C LEU A 117 -3.26 -7.21 -4.77
N GLN A 118 -2.79 -8.02 -5.72
CA GLN A 118 -3.02 -7.79 -7.15
C GLN A 118 -4.51 -7.76 -7.49
N THR A 119 -5.31 -8.64 -6.89
CA THR A 119 -6.77 -8.63 -7.05
C THR A 119 -7.38 -7.34 -6.51
N ALA A 120 -6.98 -6.88 -5.32
CA ALA A 120 -7.44 -5.61 -4.76
C ALA A 120 -7.09 -4.42 -5.66
N VAL A 121 -5.89 -4.39 -6.22
CA VAL A 121 -5.45 -3.36 -7.18
C VAL A 121 -6.29 -3.42 -8.45
N ARG A 122 -6.48 -4.60 -9.05
CA ARG A 122 -7.32 -4.75 -10.26
C ARG A 122 -8.73 -4.23 -10.04
N VAL A 123 -9.32 -4.49 -8.86
CA VAL A 123 -10.63 -3.93 -8.47
C VAL A 123 -10.58 -2.41 -8.32
N ALA A 124 -9.54 -1.86 -7.69
CA ALA A 124 -9.36 -0.40 -7.56
C ALA A 124 -9.27 0.33 -8.91
N ARG A 125 -8.67 -0.31 -9.94
CA ARG A 125 -8.59 0.24 -11.30
C ARG A 125 -9.94 0.40 -11.99
N LEU A 126 -10.95 -0.37 -11.58
CA LEU A 126 -12.30 -0.29 -12.17
C LEU A 126 -13.06 0.98 -11.75
N THR A 127 -12.52 1.74 -10.80
CA THR A 127 -13.08 3.03 -10.39
C THR A 127 -13.10 3.98 -11.59
N PRO A 128 -14.27 4.49 -12.00
CA PRO A 128 -14.37 5.39 -13.15
C PRO A 128 -13.47 6.61 -12.96
N GLY A 129 -12.67 6.94 -13.98
CA GLY A 129 -11.74 8.08 -13.92
C GLY A 129 -10.53 7.90 -12.99
N CYS A 130 -10.27 6.69 -12.49
CA CYS A 130 -9.10 6.39 -11.67
C CYS A 130 -7.81 6.78 -12.39
N ALA A 131 -7.10 7.74 -11.82
CA ALA A 131 -5.82 8.23 -12.29
C ALA A 131 -4.65 7.67 -11.47
N SER A 132 -4.87 7.30 -10.21
CA SER A 132 -3.84 6.67 -9.36
C SER A 132 -4.44 5.82 -8.25
N ILE A 133 -3.67 4.83 -7.78
CA ILE A 133 -4.02 3.95 -6.67
C ILE A 133 -2.99 4.13 -5.56
N LEU A 134 -3.46 4.28 -4.32
CA LEU A 134 -2.59 4.42 -3.15
C LEU A 134 -3.01 3.41 -2.08
N VAL A 135 -2.12 2.49 -1.75
CA VAL A 135 -2.33 1.48 -0.72
C VAL A 135 -1.67 1.95 0.57
N LEU A 136 -2.43 1.99 1.66
CA LEU A 136 -1.92 2.28 3.01
C LEU A 136 -2.35 1.18 3.97
N PHE A 137 -1.42 0.70 4.78
CA PHE A 137 -1.71 -0.13 5.93
C PHE A 137 -0.56 -0.03 6.94
N ASP A 138 -0.77 -0.58 8.13
CA ASP A 138 0.19 -0.53 9.22
C ASP A 138 1.35 -1.49 8.96
N ALA A 139 2.52 -1.25 9.52
CA ALA A 139 3.64 -2.18 9.38
C ALA A 139 3.66 -3.23 10.49
N ASP A 140 3.01 -3.00 11.62
CA ASP A 140 3.14 -3.81 12.82
C ASP A 140 4.64 -4.03 13.14
N ASP A 141 5.08 -5.28 13.20
CA ASP A 141 6.48 -5.67 13.43
C ASP A 141 7.29 -5.83 12.12
N ASP A 142 6.67 -5.67 10.93
CA ASP A 142 7.38 -5.77 9.65
C ASP A 142 8.22 -4.51 9.38
N CYS A 143 9.40 -4.66 8.78
CA CYS A 143 10.22 -3.52 8.35
C CYS A 143 9.64 -2.90 7.05
N PRO A 144 9.15 -1.63 7.06
CA PRO A 144 8.60 -1.00 5.86
C PRO A 144 9.60 -0.91 4.71
N LYS A 145 10.88 -0.73 5.02
CA LYS A 145 11.96 -0.60 4.03
C LYS A 145 12.11 -1.87 3.19
N ASP A 146 11.82 -3.03 3.76
CA ASP A 146 12.03 -4.32 3.11
C ASP A 146 10.73 -4.83 2.47
N LEU A 147 9.60 -4.71 3.18
CA LEU A 147 8.32 -5.23 2.71
C LEU A 147 7.66 -4.31 1.67
N ALA A 148 7.64 -3.00 1.88
CA ALA A 148 6.89 -2.08 1.02
C ALA A 148 7.37 -2.09 -0.45
N PRO A 149 8.68 -2.10 -0.77
CA PRO A 149 9.13 -2.16 -2.16
C PRO A 149 8.69 -3.44 -2.89
N ARG A 150 8.68 -4.59 -2.20
CA ARG A 150 8.20 -5.87 -2.74
C ARG A 150 6.72 -5.79 -3.09
N LEU A 151 5.91 -5.28 -2.17
CA LEU A 151 4.47 -5.10 -2.38
C LEU A 151 4.16 -4.06 -3.46
N GLU A 152 4.91 -2.96 -3.50
CA GLU A 152 4.79 -1.93 -4.54
C GLU A 152 5.10 -2.51 -5.93
N GLY A 153 6.07 -3.42 -6.03
CA GLY A 153 6.33 -4.18 -7.26
C GLY A 153 5.13 -4.99 -7.75
N TRP A 154 4.52 -5.79 -6.86
CA TRP A 154 3.33 -6.58 -7.19
C TRP A 154 2.12 -5.70 -7.52
N ALA A 155 1.94 -4.61 -6.79
CA ALA A 155 0.85 -3.67 -7.00
C ALA A 155 0.97 -2.97 -8.35
N ARG A 156 2.18 -2.50 -8.72
CA ARG A 156 2.45 -1.91 -10.04
C ARG A 156 2.23 -2.89 -11.19
N GLU A 157 2.63 -4.16 -11.02
CA GLU A 157 2.36 -5.22 -12.00
C GLU A 157 0.85 -5.33 -12.30
N ALA A 158 0.00 -5.29 -11.26
CA ALA A 158 -1.45 -5.33 -11.42
C ALA A 158 -2.08 -4.01 -11.90
N ALA A 159 -1.47 -2.88 -11.56
CA ALA A 159 -1.92 -1.53 -11.92
C ALA A 159 -1.78 -1.24 -13.43
N GLY A 160 -0.82 -1.90 -14.09
CA GLY A 160 -0.51 -1.64 -15.50
C GLY A 160 0.12 -0.26 -15.65
N THR A 161 -0.48 0.60 -16.46
CA THR A 161 0.02 1.97 -16.69
C THR A 161 -0.43 2.97 -15.63
N LEU A 162 -1.35 2.60 -14.73
CA LEU A 162 -1.80 3.50 -13.66
C LEU A 162 -0.73 3.58 -12.57
N PRO A 163 -0.32 4.79 -12.14
CA PRO A 163 0.54 4.97 -10.98
C PRO A 163 -0.08 4.31 -9.75
N CYS A 164 0.68 3.39 -9.15
CA CYS A 164 0.28 2.66 -7.96
C CYS A 164 1.42 2.67 -6.94
N HIS A 165 1.10 3.13 -5.74
CA HIS A 165 2.05 3.28 -4.66
C HIS A 165 1.59 2.49 -3.44
N VAL A 166 2.54 1.89 -2.73
CA VAL A 166 2.31 1.23 -1.44
C VAL A 166 3.07 2.01 -0.38
N VAL A 167 2.36 2.33 0.69
CA VAL A 167 2.88 3.01 1.87
C VAL A 167 2.52 2.15 3.07
N MET A 168 3.49 1.94 3.95
CA MET A 168 3.27 1.30 5.23
C MET A 168 3.57 2.32 6.32
N ALA A 169 2.60 2.61 7.19
CA ALA A 169 2.86 3.41 8.39
C ALA A 169 3.80 2.59 9.29
N ASN A 170 4.91 3.18 9.74
CA ASN A 170 5.86 2.40 10.54
C ASN A 170 5.23 2.09 11.90
N ARG A 171 5.09 0.79 12.15
CA ARG A 171 4.21 0.22 13.18
C ARG A 171 2.75 0.52 12.94
N GLU A 172 2.28 1.71 13.30
CA GLU A 172 0.84 2.05 13.32
C GLU A 172 0.63 3.47 12.78
N TYR A 173 -0.55 3.73 12.18
CA TYR A 173 -0.97 5.07 11.74
C TYR A 173 -0.88 6.11 12.86
N GLU A 174 -1.19 5.69 14.08
CA GLU A 174 -1.17 6.49 15.32
C GLU A 174 0.18 7.16 15.55
N ALA A 175 1.28 6.61 15.04
CA ALA A 175 2.60 7.26 15.09
C ALA A 175 2.60 8.65 14.43
N TRP A 176 1.82 8.84 13.36
CA TRP A 176 1.69 10.15 12.69
C TRP A 176 0.88 11.14 13.53
N LEU A 177 -0.10 10.64 14.29
CA LEU A 177 -0.85 11.46 15.25
C LEU A 177 0.02 11.82 16.45
N LEU A 178 0.80 10.87 16.96
CA LEU A 178 1.78 11.08 18.03
C LEU A 178 2.85 12.10 17.64
N ALA A 179 3.21 12.20 16.37
CA ALA A 179 4.15 13.22 15.88
C ALA A 179 3.56 14.64 15.83
N SER A 180 2.26 14.79 16.08
CA SER A 180 1.53 16.05 15.90
C SER A 180 0.80 16.50 17.18
N ILE A 181 1.18 15.99 18.36
CA ILE A 181 0.38 16.09 19.58
C ILE A 181 0.11 17.53 19.98
N GLU A 182 1.07 18.43 19.81
CA GLU A 182 0.94 19.85 20.14
C GLU A 182 -0.23 20.49 19.38
N SER A 183 -0.44 20.13 18.11
CA SER A 183 -1.56 20.60 17.30
C SER A 183 -2.90 19.94 17.66
N LEU A 184 -2.87 18.82 18.40
CA LEU A 184 -4.04 18.01 18.75
C LEU A 184 -4.59 18.30 20.14
N ARG A 185 -3.87 19.11 20.95
CA ARG A 185 -4.31 19.56 22.28
C ARG A 185 -5.76 20.06 22.27
N GLY A 186 -6.54 19.67 23.28
CA GLY A 186 -7.96 19.98 23.40
C GLY A 186 -8.88 19.24 22.42
N THR A 187 -8.36 18.40 21.52
CA THR A 187 -9.16 17.62 20.56
C THR A 187 -9.25 16.17 20.98
N CYS A 188 -10.46 15.58 20.91
CA CYS A 188 -10.72 14.19 21.31
C CYS A 188 -10.18 13.84 22.71
N GLY A 189 -10.12 14.83 23.60
CA GLY A 189 -9.64 14.64 24.96
C GLY A 189 -8.13 14.61 25.14
N ILE A 190 -7.32 14.94 24.12
CA ILE A 190 -5.87 15.15 24.28
C ILE A 190 -5.63 16.33 25.24
N ARG A 191 -4.77 16.14 26.25
CA ARG A 191 -4.49 17.14 27.29
C ARG A 191 -3.78 18.36 26.71
N ASP A 192 -4.04 19.53 27.29
CA ASP A 192 -3.42 20.78 26.88
C ASP A 192 -1.89 20.83 27.14
N ASP A 193 -1.41 19.99 28.06
CA ASP A 193 0.02 19.86 28.39
C ASP A 193 0.71 18.68 27.66
N ALA A 194 -0.02 17.94 26.82
CA ALA A 194 0.53 16.77 26.13
C ALA A 194 1.63 17.17 25.14
N SER A 195 2.69 16.38 25.05
CA SER A 195 3.80 16.58 24.11
C SER A 195 4.05 15.34 23.26
N SER A 196 4.50 15.54 22.04
CA SER A 196 4.95 14.46 21.17
C SER A 196 6.12 13.68 21.80
N PRO A 197 6.17 12.34 21.64
CA PRO A 197 7.37 11.60 21.98
C PRO A 197 8.50 11.96 20.99
N PRO A 198 9.78 11.86 21.39
CA PRO A 198 10.91 12.17 20.50
C PRO A 198 10.97 11.26 19.27
N ASP A 199 10.56 9.99 19.42
CA ASP A 199 10.52 9.01 18.34
C ASP A 199 9.12 8.39 18.20
N PRO A 200 8.17 9.04 17.51
CA PRO A 200 6.76 8.61 17.45
C PRO A 200 6.52 7.24 16.80
N GLU A 201 7.45 6.76 15.97
CA GLU A 201 7.34 5.47 15.30
C GLU A 201 8.03 4.31 16.06
N THR A 202 8.60 4.59 17.25
CA THR A 202 9.33 3.62 18.10
C THR A 202 8.46 2.91 19.14
N PRO A 203 7.35 3.45 19.68
CA PRO A 203 6.44 2.71 20.55
C PRO A 203 5.80 1.53 19.82
N ARG A 204 5.56 0.41 20.51
CA ARG A 204 4.85 -0.75 19.93
C ARG A 204 3.34 -0.62 20.08
N ASP A 205 2.91 0.07 21.12
CA ASP A 205 1.52 0.37 21.42
C ASP A 205 1.30 1.88 21.22
N ALA A 206 1.21 2.33 19.97
CA ALA A 206 1.07 3.77 19.69
C ALA A 206 -0.33 4.26 20.11
N LYS A 207 -1.32 3.37 20.12
CA LYS A 207 -2.61 3.61 20.79
C LYS A 207 -2.45 3.90 22.28
N GLY A 208 -1.73 3.07 23.03
CA GLY A 208 -1.48 3.29 24.45
C GLY A 208 -0.74 4.60 24.73
N GLU A 209 0.15 5.00 23.83
CA GLU A 209 0.81 6.31 23.88
C GLU A 209 -0.15 7.49 23.64
N LEU A 210 -1.15 7.33 22.78
CA LEU A 210 -2.22 8.33 22.62
C LEU A 210 -3.10 8.39 23.88
N ASP A 211 -3.47 7.23 24.45
CA ASP A 211 -4.25 7.15 25.69
C ASP A 211 -3.54 7.88 26.85
N ALA A 212 -2.23 7.70 26.98
CA ALA A 212 -1.42 8.38 28.00
C ALA A 212 -1.41 9.91 27.87
N ARG A 213 -1.74 10.44 26.68
CA ARG A 213 -1.82 11.88 26.36
C ARG A 213 -3.23 12.42 26.45
N MET A 214 -4.23 11.59 26.73
CA MET A 214 -5.60 12.02 26.95
C MET A 214 -5.90 12.34 28.42
N HIS A 215 -6.94 13.12 28.67
CA HIS A 215 -7.47 13.34 30.02
C HIS A 215 -7.91 12.01 30.64
N LYS A 216 -7.76 11.88 31.95
CA LYS A 216 -8.15 10.68 32.70
C LYS A 216 -9.61 10.33 32.41
N GLY A 217 -9.85 9.07 32.04
CA GLY A 217 -11.18 8.55 31.70
C GLY A 217 -11.51 8.57 30.20
N ASN A 218 -10.69 9.24 29.38
CA ASN A 218 -10.78 9.15 27.93
C ASN A 218 -9.86 8.03 27.40
N THR A 219 -10.22 7.50 26.23
CA THR A 219 -9.44 6.49 25.52
C THR A 219 -9.61 6.73 24.04
N TYR A 220 -8.51 6.66 23.30
CA TYR A 220 -8.47 6.78 21.87
C TYR A 220 -9.21 5.62 21.20
N SER A 221 -10.14 5.98 20.31
CA SER A 221 -10.86 5.04 19.47
C SER A 221 -10.57 5.33 18.00
N PRO A 222 -9.85 4.46 17.27
CA PRO A 222 -9.51 4.69 15.86
C PRO A 222 -10.74 4.98 14.97
N THR A 223 -11.87 4.31 15.23
CA THR A 223 -13.09 4.49 14.44
C THR A 223 -13.83 5.80 14.72
N VAL A 224 -13.55 6.48 15.84
CA VAL A 224 -14.23 7.70 16.27
C VAL A 224 -13.33 8.93 16.17
N ASP A 225 -12.06 8.78 16.53
CA ASP A 225 -11.13 9.88 16.77
C ASP A 225 -10.11 10.04 15.66
N GLN A 226 -9.68 8.96 15.00
CA GLN A 226 -8.58 9.01 14.03
C GLN A 226 -8.83 10.04 12.93
N ALA A 227 -10.03 10.10 12.36
CA ALA A 227 -10.37 11.11 11.36
C ALA A 227 -10.41 12.53 11.91
N LYS A 228 -10.91 12.73 13.14
CA LYS A 228 -10.98 14.05 13.79
C LYS A 228 -9.58 14.58 14.12
N LEU A 229 -8.72 13.72 14.64
CA LEU A 229 -7.32 14.04 14.91
C LEU A 229 -6.57 14.27 13.60
N THR A 230 -6.76 13.42 12.59
CA THR A 230 -6.19 13.60 11.25
C THR A 230 -6.64 14.90 10.58
N ALA A 231 -7.83 15.43 10.91
CA ALA A 231 -8.28 16.73 10.39
C ALA A 231 -7.42 17.89 10.89
N LYS A 232 -6.86 17.78 12.10
CA LYS A 232 -6.16 18.85 12.80
C LYS A 232 -4.66 18.66 12.93
N ALA A 233 -4.16 17.44 12.76
CA ALA A 233 -2.75 17.10 12.92
C ALA A 233 -1.84 17.99 12.07
N ASP A 234 -0.81 18.57 12.65
CA ASP A 234 0.21 19.31 11.90
C ASP A 234 1.03 18.37 10.99
N LEU A 235 0.86 18.51 9.67
CA LEU A 235 1.49 17.64 8.69
C LEU A 235 3.02 17.86 8.62
N ALA A 236 3.49 19.08 8.92
CA ALA A 236 4.91 19.39 8.96
C ALA A 236 5.61 18.65 10.10
N SER A 237 5.01 18.61 11.29
CA SER A 237 5.55 17.86 12.42
C SER A 237 5.57 16.35 12.15
N ALA A 238 4.51 15.79 11.58
CA ALA A 238 4.52 14.40 11.10
C ALA A 238 5.61 14.14 10.05
N TYR A 239 5.82 15.05 9.11
CA TYR A 239 6.87 14.95 8.09
C TYR A 239 8.28 14.95 8.70
N ARG A 240 8.54 15.79 9.70
CA ARG A 240 9.85 15.88 10.35
C ARG A 240 10.15 14.65 11.20
N ALA A 241 9.18 14.20 12.01
CA ALA A 241 9.40 13.12 12.96
C ALA A 241 9.29 11.71 12.34
N CYS A 242 8.41 11.49 11.34
CA CYS A 242 8.08 10.14 10.88
C CYS A 242 8.64 9.83 9.48
N ARG A 243 9.48 8.79 9.37
CA ARG A 243 10.04 8.33 8.09
C ARG A 243 8.95 7.76 7.18
N SER A 244 7.98 7.04 7.74
CA SER A 244 6.88 6.49 6.95
C SER A 244 5.94 7.57 6.41
N PHE A 245 5.76 8.67 7.14
CA PHE A 245 5.01 9.83 6.65
C PHE A 245 5.74 10.52 5.49
N ARG A 246 7.07 10.66 5.55
CA ARG A 246 7.86 11.14 4.39
C ARG A 246 7.68 10.26 3.15
N LYS A 247 7.60 8.93 3.31
CA LYS A 247 7.28 8.01 2.21
C LYS A 247 5.87 8.25 1.66
N LEU A 248 4.86 8.50 2.51
CA LEU A 248 3.52 8.90 2.06
C LEU A 248 3.56 10.16 1.21
N VAL A 249 4.21 11.21 1.71
CA VAL A 249 4.30 12.52 1.03
C VAL A 249 5.02 12.40 -0.32
N ARG A 250 6.10 11.59 -0.38
CA ARG A 250 6.77 11.26 -1.64
C ARG A 250 5.86 10.50 -2.61
N ALA A 251 5.13 9.50 -2.12
CA ALA A 251 4.19 8.73 -2.94
C ALA A 251 3.07 9.64 -3.48
N PHE A 252 2.58 10.57 -2.66
CA PHE A 252 1.60 11.56 -3.07
C PHE A 252 2.14 12.53 -4.12
N GLY A 253 3.45 12.84 -4.09
CA GLY A 253 4.12 13.55 -5.20
C GLY A 253 3.96 12.85 -6.55
N GLY A 254 4.03 11.52 -6.59
CA GLY A 254 3.75 10.73 -7.79
C GLY A 254 2.28 10.82 -8.24
N VAL A 255 1.35 10.87 -7.27
CA VAL A 255 -0.09 11.08 -7.53
C VAL A 255 -0.34 12.45 -8.14
N LEU A 256 0.28 13.50 -7.60
CA LEU A 256 0.19 14.87 -8.11
C LEU A 256 0.68 14.95 -9.56
N GLN A 257 1.86 14.40 -9.84
CA GLN A 257 2.41 14.35 -11.20
C GLN A 257 1.49 13.59 -12.18
N ALA A 258 0.89 12.48 -11.75
CA ALA A 258 -0.07 11.73 -12.56
C ALA A 258 -1.33 12.54 -12.88
N GLY A 259 -1.73 13.42 -11.95
CA GLY A 259 -2.82 14.37 -12.13
C GLY A 259 -2.45 15.62 -12.93
N GLY A 260 -1.20 15.78 -13.34
CA GLY A 260 -0.70 16.99 -14.02
C GLY A 260 -0.44 18.17 -13.07
N PHE A 261 -0.36 17.91 -11.75
CA PHE A 261 0.01 18.89 -10.74
C PHE A 261 1.51 18.82 -10.48
N HIS A 262 2.17 19.97 -10.54
CA HIS A 262 3.60 20.11 -10.34
C HIS A 262 3.87 21.20 -9.30
N PRO A 263 3.52 20.96 -8.02
CA PRO A 263 3.90 21.89 -6.96
C PRO A 263 5.43 21.96 -6.86
N ASP A 264 5.94 23.18 -6.75
CA ASP A 264 7.37 23.47 -6.61
C ASP A 264 7.55 24.51 -5.49
N PRO A 265 8.11 24.13 -4.32
CA PRO A 265 8.62 22.80 -3.98
C PRO A 265 7.52 21.80 -3.61
N TRP A 266 7.80 20.49 -3.75
CA TRP A 266 7.04 19.43 -3.10
C TRP A 266 7.96 18.41 -2.40
N PRO A 267 7.79 18.17 -1.08
CA PRO A 267 6.84 18.82 -0.16
C PRO A 267 7.11 20.33 0.02
N PRO A 268 6.21 21.07 0.68
CA PRO A 268 6.48 22.46 1.06
C PRO A 268 7.83 22.59 1.77
N ALA A 269 8.65 23.57 1.38
CA ALA A 269 10.02 23.70 1.88
C ALA A 269 10.07 23.95 3.39
N GLU A 270 9.06 24.67 3.91
CA GLU A 270 8.87 24.96 5.32
C GLU A 270 8.68 23.72 6.19
N TRP A 271 8.30 22.57 5.61
CA TRP A 271 8.19 21.32 6.37
C TRP A 271 9.56 20.74 6.75
N SER A 272 10.64 21.20 6.12
CA SER A 272 12.01 20.75 6.42
C SER A 272 12.75 21.67 7.40
N ALA A 273 12.08 22.73 7.88
CA ALA A 273 12.64 23.71 8.80
C ALA A 273 12.63 23.25 10.27
#